data_AF-A0A2P6R376-F1
#
_entry.id   AF-A0A2P6R376-F1
#
_cell.length_a   1.000
_cell.length_b   1.000
_cell.length_c   1.000
_cell.angle_alpha   90.00
_cell.angle_beta   90.00
_cell.angle_gamma   90.00
#
_symmetry.space_group_name_H-M   'P 1'
#
loop_
_entity.id
_entity.type
_entity.pdbx_description
1 polymer ?
#
loop_
_entity_poly.entity_id
_entity_poly.type
_entity_poly.pdbx_seq_one_letter_code
_entity_poly.pdbx_strand_id
1 'polypeptide(L)'
;MMSSLRCIAKHPTIALVDSSTTLKDLKQIHTQLLNNGVLNDPHHSGNFVATVAVRNPNNLEYSNRILDQCDNPTLFAFNSMIRACSKCSAPTKSFHFYSRILY
;
A
#
# COMPACT_ATOMS: atom_id res chain seq x y z
N MET A 1 19.76 8.61 -4.72
CA MET A 1 20.09 7.18 -4.93
C MET A 1 18.80 6.41 -5.20
N MET A 2 18.49 6.17 -6.47
CA MET A 2 17.25 5.52 -6.92
C MET A 2 17.36 4.01 -6.67
N SER A 3 16.72 3.53 -5.59
CA SER A 3 16.67 2.09 -5.30
C SER A 3 15.67 1.41 -6.24
N SER A 4 16.13 0.33 -6.88
CA SER A 4 15.39 -0.48 -7.84
C SER A 4 13.99 -0.83 -7.34
N LEU A 5 12.96 -0.33 -8.01
CA LEU A 5 11.67 -1.00 -8.02
C LEU A 5 11.64 -1.77 -9.33
N ARG A 6 11.74 -3.11 -9.25
CA ARG A 6 11.30 -3.98 -10.34
C ARG A 6 9.96 -3.43 -10.82
N CYS A 7 9.83 -3.22 -12.12
CA CYS A 7 8.54 -2.93 -12.74
C CYS A 7 7.69 -4.20 -12.59
N ILE A 8 7.11 -4.40 -11.40
CA ILE A 8 5.96 -5.27 -11.25
C ILE A 8 4.93 -4.66 -12.19
N ALA A 9 4.41 -5.42 -13.16
CA ALA A 9 3.38 -4.93 -14.06
C ALA A 9 2.29 -4.27 -13.22
N LYS A 10 2.27 -2.93 -13.21
CA LYS A 10 1.35 -2.19 -12.35
C LYS A 10 0.01 -2.19 -13.06
N HIS A 11 -1.02 -2.70 -12.39
CA HIS A 11 -2.38 -2.52 -12.87
C HIS A 11 -2.61 -1.03 -13.18
N PRO A 12 -3.16 -0.69 -14.36
CA PRO A 12 -3.21 0.70 -14.84
C PRO A 12 -3.91 1.63 -13.84
N THR A 13 -4.96 1.18 -13.18
CA THR A 13 -5.66 1.94 -12.14
C THR A 13 -4.80 2.18 -10.88
N ILE A 14 -3.96 1.23 -10.49
CA ILE A 14 -3.01 1.41 -9.36
C ILE A 14 -1.93 2.44 -9.73
N ALA A 15 -1.54 2.49 -11.01
CA ALA A 15 -0.53 3.42 -11.51
C ALA A 15 -0.98 4.90 -11.43
N LEU A 16 -2.29 5.17 -11.27
CA LEU A 16 -2.84 6.51 -11.05
C LEU A 16 -2.49 7.10 -9.68
N VAL A 17 -1.98 6.29 -8.74
CA VAL A 17 -1.57 6.77 -7.41
C VAL A 17 -0.18 7.41 -7.48
N ASP A 18 -0.11 8.68 -7.09
CA ASP A 18 1.12 9.46 -6.95
C ASP A 18 1.08 10.37 -5.70
N SER A 19 2.04 11.30 -5.59
CA SER A 19 2.16 12.21 -4.45
C SER A 19 1.11 13.33 -4.42
N SER A 20 0.44 13.60 -5.53
CA SER A 20 -0.60 14.62 -5.67
C SER A 20 -2.02 14.08 -5.44
N THR A 21 -2.19 12.76 -5.48
CA THR A 21 -3.47 12.09 -5.24
C THR A 21 -4.05 12.45 -3.87
N THR A 22 -5.30 12.92 -3.83
CA THR A 22 -5.99 13.22 -2.57
C THR A 22 -6.60 11.95 -1.95
N LEU A 23 -7.04 12.01 -0.69
CA LEU A 23 -7.77 10.90 -0.08
C LEU A 23 -9.07 10.57 -0.84
N LYS A 24 -9.71 11.57 -1.46
CA LYS A 24 -10.91 11.35 -2.30
C LYS A 24 -10.56 10.53 -3.53
N ASP A 25 -9.47 10.87 -4.22
CA ASP A 25 -9.01 10.15 -5.41
C ASP A 25 -8.58 8.72 -5.05
N LEU A 26 -7.87 8.54 -3.93
CA LEU A 26 -7.51 7.22 -3.40
C LEU A 26 -8.74 6.34 -3.14
N LYS A 27 -9.82 6.91 -2.59
CA LYS A 27 -11.09 6.20 -2.41
C LYS A 27 -11.73 5.83 -3.74
N GLN A 28 -11.73 6.73 -4.72
CA GLN A 28 -12.27 6.44 -6.05
C GLN A 28 -11.49 5.31 -6.74
N ILE A 29 -10.16 5.37 -6.71
CA ILE A 29 -9.27 4.32 -7.23
C ILE A 29 -9.55 2.98 -6.51
N HIS A 30 -9.63 3.00 -5.18
CA HIS A 30 -9.96 1.81 -4.39
C HIS A 30 -11.31 1.22 -4.80
N THR A 31 -12.37 2.04 -4.89
CA THR A 31 -13.70 1.58 -5.32
C THR A 31 -13.67 0.94 -6.71
N GLN A 32 -12.94 1.54 -7.67
CA GLN A 32 -12.80 0.96 -9.01
C GLN A 32 -12.09 -0.40 -8.99
N LEU A 33 -11.00 -0.52 -8.22
CA LEU A 33 -10.26 -1.78 -8.07
C LEU A 33 -11.12 -2.87 -7.41
N LEU A 34 -11.90 -2.49 -6.40
CA LEU A 34 -12.80 -3.40 -5.68
C LEU A 34 -13.94 -3.89 -6.57
N ASN A 35 -14.64 -2.97 -7.24
CA ASN A 35 -15.77 -3.32 -8.12
C ASN A 35 -15.35 -4.20 -9.30
N ASN A 36 -14.13 -4.04 -9.79
CA ASN A 36 -13.58 -4.85 -10.88
C ASN A 36 -12.94 -6.17 -10.38
N GLY A 37 -13.01 -6.46 -9.08
CA GLY A 37 -12.45 -7.69 -8.49
C GLY A 37 -10.93 -7.75 -8.48
N VAL A 38 -10.24 -6.65 -8.79
CA VAL A 38 -8.76 -6.62 -8.89
C VAL A 38 -8.11 -6.86 -7.54
N LEU A 39 -8.73 -6.38 -6.45
CA LEU A 39 -8.21 -6.56 -5.08
C LEU A 39 -8.43 -7.96 -4.51
N ASN A 40 -9.15 -8.84 -5.22
CA ASN A 40 -9.31 -10.23 -4.80
C ASN A 40 -7.99 -11.02 -4.95
N ASP A 41 -7.07 -10.54 -5.79
CA ASP A 41 -5.72 -11.08 -5.88
C ASP A 41 -4.81 -10.41 -4.82
N PRO A 42 -4.24 -11.18 -3.87
CA PRO A 42 -3.30 -10.68 -2.87
C PRO A 42 -2.11 -9.90 -3.44
N HIS A 43 -1.65 -10.23 -4.64
CA HIS A 43 -0.57 -9.51 -5.30
C HIS A 43 -0.98 -8.10 -5.69
N HIS A 44 -2.17 -7.95 -6.25
CA HIS A 44 -2.73 -6.66 -6.65
C HIS A 44 -3.10 -5.82 -5.43
N SER A 45 -3.72 -6.44 -4.42
CA SER A 45 -4.04 -5.76 -3.16
C SER A 45 -2.77 -5.28 -2.44
N GLY A 46 -1.78 -6.16 -2.30
CA GLY A 46 -0.49 -5.79 -1.71
C GLY A 46 0.25 -4.71 -2.50
N ASN A 47 0.17 -4.73 -3.84
CA ASN A 47 0.73 -3.68 -4.68
C ASN A 47 -0.01 -2.34 -4.50
N PHE A 48 -1.33 -2.34 -4.34
CA PHE A 48 -2.10 -1.14 -4.07
C PHE A 48 -1.71 -0.52 -2.72
N VAL A 49 -1.72 -1.31 -1.64
CA VAL A 49 -1.23 -0.90 -0.30
C VAL A 49 0.17 -0.30 -0.38
N ALA A 50 1.11 -1.04 -1.00
CA ALA A 50 2.49 -0.59 -1.14
C ALA A 50 2.60 0.72 -1.93
N THR A 51 1.81 0.86 -3.00
CA THR A 51 1.81 2.06 -3.84
C THR A 51 1.32 3.28 -3.06
N VAL A 52 0.20 3.16 -2.33
CA VAL A 52 -0.32 4.25 -1.48
C VAL A 52 0.71 4.61 -0.40
N ALA A 53 1.25 3.61 0.31
CA ALA A 53 2.20 3.83 1.40
C ALA A 53 3.48 4.55 0.95
N VAL A 54 4.01 4.19 -0.22
CA VAL A 54 5.28 4.71 -0.71
C VAL A 54 5.13 6.03 -1.46
N ARG A 55 4.07 6.17 -2.27
CA ARG A 55 3.89 7.36 -3.13
C ARG A 55 3.08 8.46 -2.48
N ASN A 56 2.23 8.12 -1.52
CA ASN A 56 1.35 9.06 -0.86
C ASN A 56 1.45 8.92 0.67
N PRO A 57 2.63 9.21 1.27
CA PRO A 57 2.90 8.96 2.69
C PRO A 57 2.00 9.75 3.64
N ASN A 58 1.43 10.88 3.20
CA ASN A 58 0.45 11.64 3.97
C ASN A 58 -0.85 10.84 4.24
N ASN A 59 -1.14 9.86 3.39
CA ASN A 59 -2.28 8.95 3.52
C ASN A 59 -1.85 7.54 3.96
N LEU A 60 -0.74 7.40 4.68
CA LEU A 60 -0.25 6.11 5.16
C LEU A 60 -1.27 5.35 6.03
N GLU A 61 -2.06 6.08 6.82
CA GLU A 61 -3.14 5.49 7.62
C GLU A 61 -4.23 4.85 6.74
N TYR A 62 -4.48 5.41 5.56
CA TYR A 62 -5.41 4.82 4.61
C TYR A 62 -4.86 3.51 4.03
N SER A 63 -3.55 3.46 3.75
CA SER A 63 -2.90 2.22 3.34
C SER A 63 -2.99 1.12 4.41
N ASN A 64 -2.83 1.48 5.70
CA ASN A 64 -3.03 0.55 6.81
C ASN A 64 -4.45 -0.04 6.84
N ARG A 65 -5.48 0.80 6.67
CA ARG A 65 -6.87 0.33 6.62
C ARG A 65 -7.15 -0.64 5.48
N ILE A 66 -6.55 -0.42 4.31
CA ILE A 66 -6.67 -1.35 3.18
C ILE A 66 -5.99 -2.67 3.53
N LEU A 67 -4.79 -2.62 4.12
CA LEU A 67 -4.05 -3.81 4.53
C LEU A 67 -4.82 -4.64 5.58
N ASP A 68 -5.50 -3.98 6.53
CA ASP A 68 -6.33 -4.63 7.55
C ASP A 68 -7.59 -5.29 6.98
N GLN A 69 -8.04 -4.85 5.81
CA GLN A 69 -9.17 -5.46 5.08
C GLN A 69 -8.73 -6.60 4.15
N CYS A 70 -7.41 -6.84 4.02
CA CYS A 70 -6.91 -7.96 3.23
C CYS A 70 -6.95 -9.23 4.06
N ASP A 71 -7.64 -10.27 3.58
CA ASP A 71 -7.65 -11.58 4.24
C ASP A 71 -6.25 -12.22 4.28
N ASN A 72 -5.49 -12.05 3.18
CA ASN A 72 -4.15 -12.63 3.01
C ASN A 72 -3.14 -11.55 2.57
N PRO A 73 -2.73 -10.65 3.48
CA PRO A 73 -1.77 -9.61 3.16
C PRO A 73 -0.40 -10.21 2.80
N THR A 74 0.20 -9.73 1.70
CA THR A 74 1.51 -10.25 1.27
C THR A 74 2.65 -9.68 2.12
N LEU A 75 3.74 -10.45 2.26
CA LEU A 75 4.97 -9.97 2.90
C LEU A 75 5.52 -8.70 2.22
N PHE A 76 5.32 -8.57 0.90
CA PHE A 76 5.65 -7.37 0.15
C PHE A 76 4.88 -6.13 0.65
N ALA A 77 3.58 -6.28 0.94
CA ALA A 77 2.76 -5.20 1.48
C ALA A 77 3.25 -4.77 2.87
N PHE A 78 3.51 -5.73 3.77
CA PHE A 78 4.05 -5.43 5.10
C PHE A 78 5.42 -4.75 5.02
N ASN A 79 6.36 -5.27 4.23
CA ASN A 79 7.68 -4.66 4.04
C ASN A 79 7.58 -3.23 3.49
N SER A 80 6.59 -2.98 2.63
CA SER A 80 6.32 -1.65 2.09
C SER A 80 5.78 -0.70 3.17
N MET A 81 4.88 -1.17 4.04
CA MET A 81 4.39 -0.41 5.20
C MET A 81 5.52 -0.09 6.19
N ILE A 82 6.35 -1.09 6.54
CA ILE A 82 7.52 -0.90 7.41
C ILE A 82 8.42 0.19 6.83
N ARG A 83 8.80 0.07 5.55
CA ARG A 83 9.65 1.06 4.87
C ARG A 83 9.03 2.45 4.84
N ALA A 84 7.72 2.56 4.64
CA ALA A 84 7.01 3.84 4.63
C ALA A 84 6.98 4.47 6.03
N CYS A 85 6.65 3.69 7.08
CA CYS A 85 6.67 4.14 8.47
C CYS A 85 8.04 4.60 8.93
N SER A 86 9.11 3.87 8.59
CA SER A 86 10.48 4.24 8.97
C SER A 86 10.95 5.57 8.38
N LYS A 87 10.32 6.03 7.29
CA LYS A 87 10.61 7.32 6.63
C LYS A 87 9.66 8.44 7.04
N CYS A 88 8.59 8.11 7.75
CA CYS A 88 7.58 9.07 8.19
C CYS A 88 7.83 9.45 9.66
N SER A 89 7.06 10.41 10.18
CA SER A 89 7.15 10.88 11.57
C SER A 89 6.72 9.84 12.62
N ALA A 90 6.34 8.63 12.21
CA ALA A 90 5.87 7.55 13.09
C ALA A 90 6.68 6.24 12.90
N PRO A 91 8.00 6.24 13.16
CA PRO A 91 8.84 5.04 13.00
C PRO A 91 8.42 3.90 13.92
N THR A 92 7.78 4.18 15.07
CA THR A 92 7.26 3.16 15.99
C THR A 92 6.22 2.24 15.34
N LYS A 93 5.44 2.73 14.36
CA LYS A 93 4.50 1.89 13.61
C LYS A 93 5.19 0.80 12.79
N SER A 94 6.48 0.97 12.43
CA SER A 94 7.22 -0.08 11.72
C SER A 94 7.36 -1.37 12.55
N PHE A 95 7.57 -1.25 13.87
CA PHE A 95 7.62 -2.40 14.76
C PHE A 95 6.26 -3.11 14.90
N HIS A 96 5.14 -2.37 14.85
CA HIS A 96 3.80 -2.95 14.84
C HIS A 96 3.55 -3.82 13.59
N PHE A 97 3.98 -3.36 12.41
CA PHE A 97 3.87 -4.18 11.20
C PHE A 97 4.82 -5.39 11.25
N TYR A 98 6.02 -5.23 11.80
CA TYR A 98 6.95 -6.35 11.97
C TYR A 98 6.38 -7.42 12.91
N SER A 99 5.75 -7.03 14.02
CA SER A 99 5.12 -7.99 14.92
C SER A 99 3.98 -8.77 14.26
N ARG A 100 3.19 -8.14 13.37
CA ARG A 100 2.13 -8.81 12.59
C ARG A 100 2.63 -9.84 11.57
N ILE A 101 3.92 -9.82 11.23
CA ILE A 101 4.52 -10.86 10.38
C ILE A 101 4.89 -12.09 11.22
N LEU A 102 5.22 -11.89 12.50
CA LEU A 102 5.73 -12.94 13.39
C LEU A 102 4.63 -13.72 14.12
N TYR A 103 3.49 -13.09 14.35
CA TYR A 103 2.32 -13.64 15.04
C TYR A 103 1.10 -13.56 14.14
#